data_AF-A0A0D2DJG8-F1
#
_entry.id   AF-A0A0D2DJG8-F1
#
_cell.length_a   1.000
_cell.length_b   1.000
_cell.length_c   1.000
_cell.angle_alpha   90.00
_cell.angle_beta   90.00
_cell.angle_gamma   90.00
#
_symmetry.space_group_name_H-M   'P 1'
#
loop_
_entity.id
_entity.type
_entity.pdbx_description
1 polymer ?
#
loop_
_entity_poly.entity_id
_entity_poly.type
_entity_poly.pdbx_seq_one_letter_code
_entity_poly.pdbx_strand_id
1 'polypeptide(L)'
;MKTLAAALVAGVASAAVTQQPMQLPKSFPAAAKDAFNNQMHHLKDALRGLTAEAASVWDEVAALYPEDMSQASFFSLPKKHTRRPDHEWDHIVRGADIQKVWIQNENGEQERRIDGQLDTYDLRVKSVDPSSLGVDTVKQYSGYLDDNENDKHLFYWFFESRNDPKNDPVVLWLNGGPGCSSLTGLFLELGPARINEKIKLVSNPYSWNDNASVIFLDQPVNVGYSYSSGSVSNTVAAGKDVYALLTLFFEQFPEYAHQDFHIAGESYAGHYIPVFAAEIMSHKKKNINLKSLMIGNGLTDGLTQYEYYRPMACGEGGWPAVLDSQSCQAMDNALPRCLSLIQNCYDSESVWSCVPASIYCNNALLAPYQRTGQNVYDVRGKCEDSSNLCYSELGYISKWLNEESVMKALGVEVSGYDSCNFDINRNFLFQGDWMKPYHRLVPDLIAEMPVLIYAGDADFICNWLGNKAWSEALEYPDHKKFAAAEMKDLRLDGKGRKIGEVKSHGNFTFMRIHAGGHMVPLDQPEASLEFFNRWLSGEWF
;
A
#
# COMPACT_ATOMS: atom_id res chain seq x y z
N MET A 1 3.42 58.02 -36.15
CA MET A 1 3.09 56.70 -36.72
C MET A 1 3.24 55.65 -35.63
N LYS A 2 2.15 54.92 -35.35
CA LYS A 2 2.01 53.66 -34.60
C LYS A 2 2.70 53.52 -33.24
N THR A 3 1.89 53.54 -32.18
CA THR A 3 2.05 52.71 -30.98
C THR A 3 0.66 52.33 -30.45
N LEU A 4 0.51 51.05 -30.05
CA LEU A 4 -0.67 50.48 -29.42
C LEU A 4 -1.03 51.20 -28.12
N ALA A 5 -2.32 51.30 -27.83
CA ALA A 5 -2.86 51.61 -26.51
C ALA A 5 -4.08 50.72 -26.22
N ALA A 6 -4.20 50.39 -24.94
CA ALA A 6 -5.06 49.39 -24.30
C ALA A 6 -6.52 49.83 -24.11
N ALA A 7 -7.25 48.96 -23.39
CA ALA A 7 -8.55 49.13 -22.72
C ALA A 7 -9.81 48.85 -23.57
N LEU A 8 -10.94 48.32 -23.09
CA LEU A 8 -11.37 47.49 -21.95
C LEU A 8 -12.93 47.42 -22.09
N VAL A 9 -13.57 46.34 -21.60
CA VAL A 9 -15.00 46.26 -21.18
C VAL A 9 -16.09 46.13 -22.26
N ALA A 10 -16.69 44.93 -22.36
CA ALA A 10 -18.03 44.60 -21.85
C ALA A 10 -18.65 43.42 -22.63
N GLY A 11 -19.31 42.49 -21.91
CA GLY A 11 -20.43 41.76 -22.48
C GLY A 11 -20.44 40.26 -22.22
N VAL A 12 -21.05 39.89 -21.11
CA VAL A 12 -21.54 38.54 -20.80
C VAL A 12 -22.37 38.01 -21.97
N ALA A 13 -22.06 36.81 -22.47
CA ALA A 13 -22.97 36.05 -23.32
C ALA A 13 -22.82 34.55 -23.04
N SER A 14 -23.84 34.01 -22.37
CA SER A 14 -24.11 32.58 -22.24
C SER A 14 -24.19 31.95 -23.64
N ALA A 15 -23.40 30.91 -23.91
CA ALA A 15 -23.56 30.10 -25.11
C ALA A 15 -23.72 28.63 -24.73
N ALA A 16 -24.95 28.15 -24.91
CA ALA A 16 -25.30 26.75 -24.89
C ALA A 16 -24.49 25.98 -25.94
N VAL A 17 -23.77 24.94 -25.52
CA VAL A 17 -23.12 24.00 -26.46
C VAL A 17 -24.15 22.93 -26.82
N THR A 18 -24.52 22.91 -28.10
CA THR A 18 -25.33 21.88 -28.75
C THR A 18 -24.58 20.55 -28.76
N GLN A 19 -25.24 19.49 -28.31
CA GLN A 19 -24.76 18.11 -28.43
C GLN A 19 -24.65 17.70 -29.91
N GLN A 20 -23.45 17.37 -30.38
CA GLN A 20 -23.27 16.46 -31.52
C GLN A 20 -22.63 15.16 -31.01
N PRO A 21 -23.16 13.98 -31.37
CA PRO A 21 -22.57 12.72 -30.95
C PRO A 21 -21.24 12.50 -31.70
N MET A 22 -20.15 12.36 -30.94
CA MET A 22 -18.85 11.92 -31.48
C MET A 22 -18.99 10.55 -32.15
N GLN A 23 -18.82 10.49 -33.47
CA GLN A 23 -18.68 9.22 -34.19
C GLN A 23 -17.22 8.76 -34.17
N LEU A 24 -17.00 7.54 -33.68
CA LEU A 24 -15.70 6.88 -33.66
C LEU A 24 -15.22 6.50 -35.08
N PRO A 25 -13.92 6.62 -35.41
CA PRO A 25 -13.37 6.22 -36.70
C PRO A 25 -13.45 4.69 -36.93
N LYS A 26 -13.58 4.29 -38.20
CA LYS A 26 -14.00 2.95 -38.67
C LYS A 26 -13.04 1.78 -38.40
N SER A 27 -11.98 1.97 -37.61
CA SER A 27 -11.07 0.89 -37.18
C SER A 27 -10.72 1.04 -35.70
N PHE A 28 -11.69 0.77 -34.83
CA PHE A 28 -11.49 0.66 -33.39
C PHE A 28 -11.39 -0.84 -33.03
N PRO A 29 -10.28 -1.32 -32.43
CA PRO A 29 -10.13 -2.70 -31.97
C PRO A 29 -11.21 -3.06 -30.94
N ALA A 30 -11.70 -4.30 -30.93
CA ALA A 30 -12.78 -4.74 -30.03
C ALA A 30 -12.43 -4.55 -28.54
N ALA A 31 -11.17 -4.83 -28.13
CA ALA A 31 -10.70 -4.59 -26.77
C ALA A 31 -10.73 -3.10 -26.34
N ALA A 32 -10.60 -2.17 -27.28
CA ALA A 32 -10.70 -0.74 -27.01
C ALA A 32 -12.16 -0.26 -26.85
N LYS A 33 -13.14 -1.01 -27.36
CA LYS A 33 -14.57 -0.72 -27.17
C LYS A 33 -15.07 -1.08 -25.78
N ASP A 34 -14.60 -2.18 -25.22
CA ASP A 34 -15.01 -2.61 -23.87
C ASP A 34 -14.38 -1.70 -22.80
N ALA A 35 -13.12 -1.30 -23.00
CA ALA A 35 -12.47 -0.26 -22.19
C ALA A 35 -13.25 1.09 -22.26
N PHE A 36 -13.69 1.49 -23.46
CA PHE A 36 -14.46 2.73 -23.66
C PHE A 36 -15.86 2.69 -23.02
N ASN A 37 -16.53 1.54 -22.99
CA ASN A 37 -17.86 1.40 -22.39
C ASN A 37 -17.80 1.45 -20.85
N ASN A 38 -16.79 0.83 -20.23
CA ASN A 38 -16.54 0.97 -18.78
C ASN A 38 -16.21 2.42 -18.39
N GLN A 39 -15.53 3.14 -19.29
CA GLN A 39 -15.20 4.57 -19.12
C GLN A 39 -16.43 5.49 -19.10
N MET A 40 -17.52 5.12 -19.77
CA MET A 40 -18.78 5.88 -19.76
C MET A 40 -19.48 5.85 -18.39
N HIS A 41 -19.27 4.79 -17.62
CA HIS A 41 -19.74 4.68 -16.23
C HIS A 41 -18.87 5.51 -15.28
N HIS A 42 -17.54 5.45 -15.41
CA HIS A 42 -16.62 6.31 -14.66
C HIS A 42 -16.84 7.80 -14.94
N LEU A 43 -17.19 8.20 -16.16
CA LEU A 43 -17.52 9.59 -16.50
C LEU A 43 -18.78 10.07 -15.77
N LYS A 44 -19.79 9.21 -15.58
CA LYS A 44 -21.01 9.55 -14.82
C LYS A 44 -20.72 9.73 -13.34
N ASP A 45 -19.85 8.92 -12.75
CA ASP A 45 -19.44 9.07 -11.35
C ASP A 45 -18.47 10.24 -11.14
N ALA A 46 -17.58 10.51 -12.09
CA ALA A 46 -16.77 11.72 -12.11
C ALA A 46 -17.65 12.98 -12.14
N LEU A 47 -18.69 13.03 -12.98
CA LEU A 47 -19.58 14.19 -13.08
C LEU A 47 -20.43 14.45 -11.82
N ARG A 48 -20.58 13.46 -10.92
CA ARG A 48 -21.35 13.63 -9.67
C ARG A 48 -20.65 14.48 -8.61
N GLY A 49 -19.32 14.64 -8.69
CA GLY A 49 -18.51 15.39 -7.70
C GLY A 49 -17.98 16.73 -8.19
N LEU A 50 -18.33 17.17 -9.40
CA LEU A 50 -17.81 18.41 -9.99
C LEU A 50 -18.59 19.64 -9.49
N THR A 51 -18.13 20.25 -8.40
CA THR A 51 -18.61 21.57 -7.96
C THR A 51 -17.89 22.70 -8.71
N ALA A 52 -18.46 23.91 -8.70
CA ALA A 52 -17.82 25.07 -9.33
C ALA A 52 -16.48 25.42 -8.64
N GLU A 53 -16.43 25.24 -7.33
CA GLU A 53 -15.22 25.42 -6.52
C GLU A 53 -14.16 24.37 -6.88
N ALA A 54 -14.54 23.09 -7.01
CA ALA A 54 -13.63 22.01 -7.39
C ALA A 54 -13.07 22.22 -8.81
N ALA A 55 -13.90 22.66 -9.75
CA ALA A 55 -13.46 23.00 -11.10
C ALA A 55 -12.46 24.16 -11.10
N SER A 56 -12.70 25.22 -10.33
CA SER A 56 -11.77 26.35 -10.23
C SER A 56 -10.43 25.95 -9.62
N VAL A 57 -10.44 25.10 -8.59
CA VAL A 57 -9.21 24.58 -7.97
C VAL A 57 -8.44 23.69 -8.94
N TRP A 58 -9.15 22.86 -9.70
CA TRP A 58 -8.55 22.02 -10.73
C TRP A 58 -7.82 22.86 -11.78
N ASP A 59 -8.47 23.91 -12.28
CA ASP A 59 -7.90 24.83 -13.26
C ASP A 59 -6.69 25.60 -12.69
N GLU A 60 -6.74 26.01 -11.42
CA GLU A 60 -5.63 26.66 -10.72
C GLU A 60 -4.41 25.72 -10.63
N VAL A 61 -4.61 24.48 -10.16
CA VAL A 61 -3.52 23.49 -10.03
C VAL A 61 -2.99 23.08 -11.40
N ALA A 62 -3.85 22.94 -12.41
CA ALA A 62 -3.45 22.71 -13.80
C ALA A 62 -2.59 23.85 -14.37
N ALA A 63 -2.88 25.09 -13.99
CA ALA A 63 -2.06 26.24 -14.39
C ALA A 63 -0.70 26.28 -13.67
N LEU A 64 -0.64 25.86 -12.41
CA LEU A 64 0.60 25.82 -11.62
C LEU A 64 1.53 24.67 -12.03
N TYR A 65 0.95 23.50 -12.32
CA TYR A 65 1.67 22.25 -12.60
C TYR A 65 1.16 21.59 -13.89
N PRO A 66 1.32 22.25 -15.06
CA PRO A 66 0.75 21.78 -16.32
C PRO A 66 1.34 20.45 -16.78
N GLU A 67 2.62 20.20 -16.53
CA GLU A 67 3.27 18.93 -16.88
C GLU A 67 2.68 17.77 -16.07
N ASP A 68 2.63 17.89 -14.73
CA ASP A 68 2.06 16.87 -13.85
C ASP A 68 0.59 16.56 -14.22
N MET A 69 -0.19 17.60 -14.51
CA MET A 69 -1.61 17.45 -14.89
C MET A 69 -1.79 16.90 -16.31
N SER A 70 -0.88 17.18 -17.24
CA SER A 70 -0.90 16.63 -18.61
C SER A 70 -0.56 15.15 -18.68
N GLN A 71 0.16 14.63 -17.68
CA GLN A 71 0.49 13.22 -17.52
C GLN A 71 -0.66 12.39 -16.91
N ALA A 72 -1.86 12.96 -16.80
CA ALA A 72 -3.08 12.25 -16.42
C ALA A 72 -3.51 11.22 -17.49
N SER A 73 -2.71 10.17 -17.65
CA SER A 73 -3.07 8.96 -18.36
C SER A 73 -3.68 7.98 -17.37
N PHE A 74 -4.97 7.70 -17.52
CA PHE A 74 -5.70 6.66 -16.79
C PHE A 74 -5.45 5.25 -17.33
N PHE A 75 -4.52 5.12 -18.28
CA PHE A 75 -4.22 3.89 -18.98
C PHE A 75 -2.82 3.42 -18.62
N SER A 76 -2.73 2.30 -17.92
CA SER A 76 -1.52 1.48 -17.84
C SER A 76 -1.58 0.42 -18.94
N LEU A 77 -0.48 0.23 -19.66
CA LEU A 77 -0.42 -0.89 -20.61
C LEU A 77 -0.44 -2.22 -19.85
N PRO A 78 -1.17 -3.23 -20.34
CA PRO A 78 -1.13 -4.56 -19.75
C PRO A 78 0.29 -5.09 -19.72
N LYS A 79 0.66 -5.74 -18.61
CA LYS A 79 1.93 -6.45 -18.54
C LYS A 79 1.89 -7.63 -19.50
N LYS A 80 2.96 -7.84 -20.29
CA LYS A 80 3.03 -9.01 -21.17
C LYS A 80 3.07 -10.29 -20.31
N HIS A 81 2.14 -11.19 -20.57
CA HIS A 81 1.96 -12.40 -19.78
C HIS A 81 1.51 -13.58 -20.65
N THR A 82 1.62 -14.78 -20.11
CA THR A 82 1.12 -16.02 -20.69
C THR A 82 0.69 -16.92 -19.54
N ARG A 83 -0.63 -17.07 -19.38
CA ARG A 83 -1.21 -17.93 -18.35
C ARG A 83 -0.75 -19.37 -18.57
N ARG A 84 -0.22 -19.99 -17.52
CA ARG A 84 0.12 -21.42 -17.48
C ARG A 84 -1.15 -22.26 -17.41
N PRO A 85 -1.13 -23.46 -18.00
CA PRO A 85 -2.26 -24.35 -17.92
C PRO A 85 -2.46 -24.89 -16.50
N ASP A 86 -3.72 -25.16 -16.14
CA ASP A 86 -4.14 -25.58 -14.80
C ASP A 86 -3.38 -26.82 -14.27
N HIS A 87 -2.97 -27.74 -15.14
CA HIS A 87 -2.25 -28.96 -14.76
C HIS A 87 -0.80 -28.73 -14.31
N GLU A 88 -0.26 -27.52 -14.44
CA GLU A 88 1.05 -27.14 -13.89
C GLU A 88 1.00 -26.67 -12.43
N TRP A 89 -0.21 -26.52 -11.87
CA TRP A 89 -0.47 -26.14 -10.49
C TRP A 89 -0.78 -27.37 -9.65
N ASP A 90 -0.24 -27.42 -8.43
CA ASP A 90 -0.42 -28.56 -7.52
C ASP A 90 -1.82 -28.58 -6.90
N HIS A 91 -2.39 -27.39 -6.67
CA HIS A 91 -3.76 -27.22 -6.20
C HIS A 91 -4.46 -26.07 -6.92
N ILE A 92 -5.78 -26.24 -7.14
CA ILE A 92 -6.67 -25.19 -7.60
C ILE A 92 -7.92 -25.22 -6.72
N VAL A 93 -8.10 -24.18 -5.90
CA VAL A 93 -9.30 -23.99 -5.08
C VAL A 93 -10.25 -23.06 -5.80
N ARG A 94 -11.46 -23.55 -6.07
CA ARG A 94 -12.49 -22.77 -6.74
C ARG A 94 -13.40 -22.12 -5.72
N GLY A 95 -13.47 -20.79 -5.74
CA GLY A 95 -14.36 -20.04 -4.85
C GLY A 95 -15.83 -20.39 -5.08
N ALA A 96 -16.22 -20.73 -6.31
CA ALA A 96 -17.54 -21.27 -6.63
C ALA A 96 -17.90 -22.54 -5.85
N ASP A 97 -16.93 -23.38 -5.48
CA ASP A 97 -17.20 -24.61 -4.73
C ASP A 97 -17.38 -24.33 -3.23
N ILE A 98 -16.68 -23.33 -2.70
CA ILE A 98 -16.88 -22.82 -1.34
C ILE A 98 -18.23 -22.10 -1.23
N GLN A 99 -18.55 -21.26 -2.20
CA GLN A 99 -19.74 -20.41 -2.17
C GLN A 99 -21.06 -21.19 -2.24
N LYS A 100 -21.04 -22.39 -2.84
CA LYS A 100 -22.18 -23.32 -2.92
C LYS A 100 -22.48 -24.03 -1.60
N VAL A 101 -21.61 -23.96 -0.59
CA VAL A 101 -21.82 -24.66 0.68
C VAL A 101 -22.82 -23.88 1.55
N TRP A 102 -24.01 -24.45 1.70
CA TRP A 102 -25.05 -23.97 2.61
C TRP A 102 -25.03 -24.77 3.91
N ILE A 103 -25.17 -24.06 5.03
CA ILE A 103 -25.30 -24.62 6.37
C ILE A 103 -26.63 -24.18 6.98
N GLN A 104 -27.14 -24.96 7.92
CA GLN A 104 -28.33 -24.59 8.68
C GLN A 104 -27.90 -23.90 9.97
N ASN A 105 -28.42 -22.70 10.24
CA ASN A 105 -28.13 -21.97 11.47
C ASN A 105 -28.95 -22.47 12.67
N GLU A 106 -28.68 -21.92 13.85
CA GLU A 106 -29.38 -22.28 15.10
C GLU A 106 -30.90 -22.05 15.02
N ASN A 107 -31.37 -21.15 14.16
CA ASN A 107 -32.78 -20.86 13.92
C ASN A 107 -33.42 -21.77 12.86
N GLY A 108 -32.65 -22.71 12.29
CA GLY A 108 -33.12 -23.62 11.25
C GLY A 108 -33.12 -23.03 9.84
N GLU A 109 -32.58 -21.84 9.63
CA GLU A 109 -32.53 -21.16 8.33
C GLU A 109 -31.26 -21.57 7.56
N GLN A 110 -31.36 -21.63 6.23
CA GLN A 110 -30.23 -21.92 5.35
C GLN A 110 -29.42 -20.65 5.12
N GLU A 111 -28.12 -20.73 5.33
CA GLU A 111 -27.19 -19.64 5.11
C GLU A 111 -25.87 -20.14 4.53
N ARG A 112 -25.11 -19.24 3.89
CA ARG A 112 -23.78 -19.58 3.36
C ARG A 112 -22.81 -19.89 4.50
N ARG A 113 -21.91 -20.86 4.31
CA ARG A 113 -20.84 -21.19 5.27
C ARG A 113 -19.85 -20.03 5.44
N ILE A 114 -19.51 -19.36 4.33
CA ILE A 114 -18.58 -18.23 4.27
C ILE A 114 -19.27 -17.08 3.52
N ASP A 115 -19.17 -15.89 4.07
CA ASP A 115 -19.71 -14.65 3.50
C ASP A 115 -18.80 -14.12 2.37
N GLY A 116 -19.34 -13.24 1.52
CA GLY A 116 -18.64 -12.66 0.37
C GLY A 116 -19.15 -13.18 -0.98
N GLN A 117 -18.48 -12.71 -2.05
CA GLN A 117 -18.74 -13.09 -3.44
C GLN A 117 -17.48 -13.77 -3.99
N LEU A 118 -17.38 -15.08 -3.77
CA LEU A 118 -16.21 -15.88 -4.14
C LEU A 118 -16.40 -16.63 -5.46
N ASP A 119 -17.60 -16.61 -6.05
CA ASP A 119 -17.97 -17.43 -7.21
C ASP A 119 -17.04 -17.25 -8.43
N THR A 120 -16.43 -16.07 -8.57
CA THR A 120 -15.57 -15.69 -9.68
C THR A 120 -14.09 -15.90 -9.39
N TYR A 121 -13.74 -16.22 -8.15
CA TYR A 121 -12.35 -16.30 -7.71
C TYR A 121 -11.83 -17.74 -7.69
N ASP A 122 -10.60 -17.94 -8.15
CA ASP A 122 -9.87 -19.20 -8.02
C ASP A 122 -8.49 -18.95 -7.39
N LEU A 123 -8.04 -19.84 -6.51
CA LEU A 123 -6.66 -19.83 -5.99
C LEU A 123 -5.88 -20.96 -6.63
N ARG A 124 -4.79 -20.62 -7.32
CA ARG A 124 -3.83 -21.58 -7.86
C ARG A 124 -2.61 -21.63 -6.96
N VAL A 125 -2.16 -22.84 -6.63
CA VAL A 125 -1.06 -23.05 -5.70
C VAL A 125 -0.01 -23.97 -6.29
N LYS A 126 1.24 -23.58 -6.12
CA LYS A 126 2.43 -24.32 -6.50
C LYS A 126 3.30 -24.53 -5.26
N SER A 127 3.69 -25.78 -5.02
CA SER A 127 4.71 -26.12 -4.05
C SER A 127 6.07 -25.70 -4.61
N VAL A 128 6.80 -24.89 -3.85
CA VAL A 128 8.14 -24.44 -4.23
C VAL A 128 9.16 -25.30 -3.48
N ASP A 129 9.96 -26.07 -4.21
CA ASP A 129 11.04 -26.87 -3.62
C ASP A 129 12.10 -25.92 -3.02
N PRO A 130 12.29 -25.89 -1.68
CA PRO A 130 13.23 -24.98 -1.03
C PRO A 130 14.66 -25.15 -1.54
N SER A 131 15.05 -26.37 -1.92
CA SER A 131 16.40 -26.68 -2.41
C SER A 131 16.66 -26.16 -3.83
N SER A 132 15.60 -25.86 -4.60
CA SER A 132 15.70 -25.39 -5.98
C SER A 132 16.13 -23.92 -6.07
N LEU A 133 15.66 -23.08 -5.13
CA LEU A 133 15.96 -21.65 -5.09
C LEU A 133 16.92 -21.26 -3.97
N GLY A 134 16.91 -21.98 -2.85
CA GLY A 134 17.80 -21.71 -1.71
C GLY A 134 17.49 -20.41 -0.95
N VAL A 135 16.26 -19.88 -1.08
CA VAL A 135 15.81 -18.68 -0.37
C VAL A 135 15.61 -18.95 1.12
N ASP A 136 15.06 -20.12 1.45
CA ASP A 136 15.00 -20.69 2.78
C ASP A 136 14.99 -22.22 2.67
N THR A 137 15.00 -22.91 3.80
CA THR A 137 14.88 -24.36 3.98
C THR A 137 13.47 -24.80 4.37
N VAL A 138 12.62 -23.87 4.79
CA VAL A 138 11.23 -24.12 5.19
C VAL A 138 10.33 -24.41 3.99
N LYS A 139 9.15 -24.99 4.24
CA LYS A 139 8.12 -25.22 3.23
C LYS A 139 7.64 -23.88 2.64
N GLN A 140 7.47 -23.87 1.33
CA GLN A 140 7.12 -22.68 0.56
C GLN A 140 6.03 -22.97 -0.46
N TYR A 141 5.14 -22.00 -0.63
CA TYR A 141 4.10 -22.03 -1.66
C TYR A 141 4.11 -20.71 -2.43
N SER A 142 4.01 -20.78 -3.76
CA SER A 142 3.73 -19.62 -4.59
C SER A 142 2.47 -19.84 -5.39
N GLY A 143 1.87 -18.77 -5.91
CA GLY A 143 0.70 -18.93 -6.75
C GLY A 143 0.01 -17.64 -7.09
N TYR A 144 -1.22 -17.79 -7.57
CA TYR A 144 -2.06 -16.68 -7.99
C TYR A 144 -3.46 -16.81 -7.38
N LEU A 145 -4.01 -15.71 -6.90
CA LEU A 145 -5.46 -15.53 -6.88
C LEU A 145 -5.89 -15.00 -8.25
N ASP A 146 -6.84 -15.68 -8.87
CA ASP A 146 -7.51 -15.24 -10.09
C ASP A 146 -8.89 -14.65 -9.76
N ASP A 147 -9.17 -13.44 -10.23
CA ASP A 147 -10.54 -12.90 -10.38
C ASP A 147 -10.93 -13.10 -11.85
N ASN A 148 -11.62 -14.21 -12.14
CA ASN A 148 -11.92 -14.60 -13.51
C ASN A 148 -12.90 -13.65 -14.21
N GLU A 149 -13.70 -12.89 -13.44
CA GLU A 149 -14.65 -11.93 -14.00
C GLU A 149 -13.94 -10.67 -14.47
N ASN A 150 -12.96 -10.19 -13.70
CA ASN A 150 -12.25 -8.95 -13.97
C ASN A 150 -10.84 -9.14 -14.56
N ASP A 151 -10.46 -10.39 -14.89
CA ASP A 151 -9.14 -10.75 -15.43
C ASP A 151 -7.99 -10.24 -14.56
N LYS A 152 -8.05 -10.52 -13.25
CA LYS A 152 -6.98 -10.15 -12.31
C LYS A 152 -6.25 -11.38 -11.82
N HIS A 153 -4.94 -11.29 -11.69
CA HIS A 153 -4.09 -12.36 -11.21
C HIS A 153 -3.10 -11.81 -10.20
N LEU A 154 -3.33 -12.04 -8.91
CA LEU A 154 -2.47 -11.57 -7.81
C LEU A 154 -1.50 -12.65 -7.37
N PHE A 155 -0.21 -12.43 -7.59
CA PHE A 155 0.86 -13.31 -7.18
C PHE A 155 1.13 -13.23 -5.67
N TYR A 156 1.34 -14.38 -5.03
CA TYR A 156 1.83 -14.45 -3.65
C TYR A 156 2.97 -15.46 -3.51
N TRP A 157 3.78 -15.28 -2.47
CA TRP A 157 4.78 -16.24 -2.03
C TRP A 157 4.75 -16.37 -0.51
N PHE A 158 4.48 -17.58 -0.03
CA PHE A 158 4.37 -17.97 1.36
C PHE A 158 5.60 -18.76 1.84
N PHE A 159 6.00 -18.50 3.09
CA PHE A 159 7.04 -19.22 3.82
C PHE A 159 6.48 -19.66 5.18
N GLU A 160 6.65 -20.94 5.53
CA GLU A 160 6.38 -21.39 6.90
C GLU A 160 7.31 -20.72 7.93
N SER A 161 6.85 -20.65 9.18
CA SER A 161 7.72 -20.33 10.33
C SER A 161 8.88 -21.33 10.42
N ARG A 162 10.08 -20.83 10.73
CA ARG A 162 11.27 -21.63 11.04
C ARG A 162 11.20 -22.29 12.41
N ASN A 163 10.33 -21.81 13.30
CA ASN A 163 10.20 -22.31 14.66
C ASN A 163 9.16 -23.43 14.79
N ASP A 164 7.89 -23.09 14.95
CA ASP A 164 6.79 -24.05 15.12
C ASP A 164 5.64 -23.67 14.19
N PRO A 165 5.73 -23.97 12.87
CA PRO A 165 4.73 -23.54 11.87
C PRO A 165 3.33 -24.09 12.11
N LYS A 166 3.16 -25.03 13.04
CA LYS A 166 1.85 -25.53 13.46
C LYS A 166 1.17 -24.61 14.48
N ASN A 167 1.93 -23.86 15.28
CA ASN A 167 1.40 -23.04 16.37
C ASN A 167 1.73 -21.54 16.25
N ASP A 168 2.80 -21.21 15.53
CA ASP A 168 3.19 -19.82 15.26
C ASP A 168 2.16 -19.12 14.36
N PRO A 169 1.97 -17.80 14.50
CA PRO A 169 0.98 -17.04 13.75
C PRO A 169 1.30 -16.94 12.25
N VAL A 170 0.31 -16.53 11.46
CA VAL A 170 0.47 -16.18 10.06
C VAL A 170 0.41 -14.67 9.88
N VAL A 171 1.32 -14.12 9.08
CA VAL A 171 1.39 -12.69 8.79
C VAL A 171 1.31 -12.46 7.28
N LEU A 172 0.37 -11.64 6.85
CA LEU A 172 0.39 -11.05 5.50
C LEU A 172 1.28 -9.81 5.52
N TRP A 173 2.29 -9.76 4.67
CA TRP A 173 3.12 -8.59 4.44
C TRP A 173 2.76 -7.87 3.14
N LEU A 174 2.65 -6.54 3.21
CA LEU A 174 2.33 -5.64 2.11
C LEU A 174 3.33 -4.48 2.03
N ASN A 175 4.10 -4.41 0.95
CA ASN A 175 4.77 -3.15 0.60
C ASN A 175 3.77 -2.13 0.02
N GLY A 176 4.20 -0.87 -0.06
CA GLY A 176 3.38 0.26 -0.51
C GLY A 176 3.61 0.68 -1.97
N GLY A 177 4.05 1.92 -2.16
CA GLY A 177 4.23 2.58 -3.46
C GLY A 177 3.29 3.78 -3.64
N PRO A 178 1.99 3.62 -4.00
CA PRO A 178 1.34 2.37 -4.40
C PRO A 178 1.97 1.82 -5.68
N GLY A 179 1.93 0.49 -5.84
CA GLY A 179 2.46 -0.16 -7.04
C GLY A 179 3.82 -0.85 -6.88
N CYS A 180 4.30 -1.03 -5.65
CA CYS A 180 5.56 -1.73 -5.37
C CYS A 180 5.32 -3.17 -4.90
N SER A 181 6.15 -4.09 -5.38
CA SER A 181 6.07 -5.52 -5.09
C SER A 181 6.44 -5.82 -3.64
N SER A 182 5.71 -6.76 -3.02
CA SER A 182 6.02 -7.26 -1.69
C SER A 182 7.23 -8.19 -1.66
N LEU A 183 7.74 -8.59 -2.83
CA LEU A 183 9.04 -9.27 -2.93
C LEU A 183 10.20 -8.31 -2.63
N THR A 184 9.95 -7.00 -2.64
CA THR A 184 10.87 -6.01 -2.07
C THR A 184 11.09 -6.28 -0.58
N GLY A 185 10.03 -6.35 0.22
CA GLY A 185 10.16 -6.67 1.65
C GLY A 185 10.75 -8.06 1.91
N LEU A 186 10.47 -9.02 1.04
CA LEU A 186 11.08 -10.35 1.11
C LEU A 186 12.60 -10.27 0.98
N PHE A 187 13.14 -9.66 -0.08
CA PHE A 187 14.57 -9.74 -0.38
C PHE A 187 15.42 -8.55 0.11
N LEU A 188 14.79 -7.44 0.50
CA LEU A 188 15.50 -6.26 0.98
C LEU A 188 15.38 -6.08 2.49
N GLU A 189 14.26 -6.48 3.09
CA GLU A 189 13.90 -6.03 4.43
C GLU A 189 13.91 -7.19 5.44
N LEU A 190 12.86 -8.01 5.42
CA LEU A 190 12.47 -8.89 6.52
C LEU A 190 12.30 -10.35 6.13
N GLY A 191 12.41 -10.69 4.85
CA GLY A 191 12.35 -12.07 4.41
C GLY A 191 13.63 -12.86 4.71
N PRO A 192 13.62 -14.16 4.38
CA PRO A 192 14.59 -15.14 4.87
C PRO A 192 15.99 -15.02 4.26
N ALA A 193 16.10 -14.34 3.12
CA ALA A 193 17.36 -14.11 2.42
C ALA A 193 17.34 -12.77 1.68
N ARG A 194 18.53 -12.22 1.46
CA ARG A 194 18.80 -11.00 0.70
C ARG A 194 19.57 -11.31 -0.56
N ILE A 195 19.54 -10.41 -1.54
CA ILE A 195 20.30 -10.55 -2.78
C ILE A 195 21.42 -9.51 -2.80
N ASN A 196 22.66 -9.98 -2.84
CA ASN A 196 23.84 -9.11 -2.85
C ASN A 196 24.20 -8.63 -4.28
N GLU A 197 25.21 -7.75 -4.36
CA GLU A 197 25.75 -7.20 -5.63
C GLU A 197 26.18 -8.24 -6.67
N LYS A 198 26.49 -9.48 -6.24
CA LYS A 198 26.90 -10.60 -7.11
C LYS A 198 25.71 -11.42 -7.58
N ILE A 199 24.48 -10.95 -7.32
CA ILE A 199 23.23 -11.64 -7.62
C ILE A 199 23.22 -13.02 -6.95
N LYS A 200 23.59 -13.05 -5.67
CA LYS A 200 23.58 -14.26 -4.84
C LYS A 200 22.75 -14.04 -3.60
N LEU A 201 22.00 -15.09 -3.23
CA LEU A 201 21.27 -15.15 -1.98
C LEU A 201 22.22 -15.18 -0.79
N VAL A 202 21.89 -14.41 0.23
CA VAL A 202 22.58 -14.32 1.52
C VAL A 202 21.52 -14.46 2.59
N SER A 203 21.67 -15.42 3.51
CA SER A 203 20.70 -15.63 4.58
C SER A 203 20.52 -14.38 5.44
N ASN A 204 19.27 -14.07 5.79
CA ASN A 204 18.91 -13.05 6.76
C ASN A 204 18.71 -13.72 8.14
N PRO A 205 19.56 -13.42 9.14
CA PRO A 205 19.44 -13.98 10.48
C PRO A 205 18.37 -13.29 11.35
N TYR A 206 17.69 -12.26 10.83
CA TYR A 206 16.63 -11.52 11.51
C TYR A 206 15.35 -11.53 10.69
N SER A 207 15.02 -12.68 10.09
CA SER A 207 13.83 -12.77 9.26
C SER A 207 12.58 -12.84 10.13
N TRP A 208 11.51 -12.18 9.72
CA TRP A 208 10.23 -12.28 10.40
C TRP A 208 9.64 -13.70 10.34
N ASN A 209 10.09 -14.55 9.41
CA ASN A 209 9.69 -15.96 9.43
C ASN A 209 10.44 -16.81 10.47
N ASP A 210 11.26 -16.22 11.35
CA ASP A 210 11.85 -16.95 12.48
C ASP A 210 10.80 -17.44 13.47
N ASN A 211 9.67 -16.71 13.63
CA ASN A 211 8.61 -17.03 14.59
C ASN A 211 7.18 -16.80 14.04
N ALA A 212 7.03 -16.73 12.72
CA ALA A 212 5.73 -16.60 12.05
C ALA A 212 5.80 -17.20 10.65
N SER A 213 4.68 -17.69 10.13
CA SER A 213 4.57 -17.98 8.70
C SER A 213 4.20 -16.68 7.96
N VAL A 214 4.85 -16.36 6.84
CA VAL A 214 4.69 -15.05 6.18
C VAL A 214 4.22 -15.21 4.73
N ILE A 215 3.16 -14.48 4.36
CA ILE A 215 2.65 -14.34 2.99
C ILE A 215 3.12 -12.99 2.45
N PHE A 216 3.92 -12.99 1.39
CA PHE A 216 4.26 -11.79 0.62
C PHE A 216 3.33 -11.69 -0.58
N LEU A 217 2.51 -10.63 -0.66
CA LEU A 217 1.50 -10.45 -1.70
C LEU A 217 1.84 -9.29 -2.63
N ASP A 218 2.00 -9.57 -3.91
CA ASP A 218 2.09 -8.53 -4.94
C ASP A 218 0.69 -7.99 -5.23
N GLN A 219 0.41 -6.79 -4.74
CA GLN A 219 -0.84 -6.10 -5.00
C GLN A 219 -0.58 -4.60 -5.20
N PRO A 220 -1.43 -3.92 -6.00
CA PRO A 220 -2.55 -4.45 -6.80
C PRO A 220 -2.09 -5.16 -8.10
N VAL A 221 -3.01 -5.50 -9.01
CA VAL A 221 -2.63 -6.11 -10.31
C VAL A 221 -1.62 -5.26 -11.10
N ASN A 222 -0.81 -5.94 -11.91
CA ASN A 222 0.32 -5.37 -12.68
C ASN A 222 1.52 -4.90 -11.83
N VAL A 223 1.56 -5.21 -10.53
CA VAL A 223 2.71 -5.04 -9.64
C VAL A 223 3.51 -6.33 -9.55
N GLY A 224 4.84 -6.25 -9.59
CA GLY A 224 5.70 -7.43 -9.43
C GLY A 224 5.33 -8.55 -10.40
N TYR A 225 4.96 -9.73 -9.91
CA TYR A 225 4.48 -10.84 -10.75
C TYR A 225 2.97 -10.88 -10.96
N SER A 226 2.20 -10.02 -10.29
CA SER A 226 0.77 -9.86 -10.50
C SER A 226 0.48 -9.18 -11.84
N TYR A 227 -0.64 -9.53 -12.48
CA TYR A 227 -0.98 -9.00 -13.80
C TYR A 227 -2.49 -8.98 -14.07
N SER A 228 -2.87 -8.18 -15.06
CA SER A 228 -4.23 -8.10 -15.60
C SER A 228 -4.19 -7.50 -17.02
N SER A 229 -5.18 -7.79 -17.86
CA SER A 229 -5.40 -7.03 -19.10
C SER A 229 -6.08 -5.67 -18.87
N GLY A 230 -6.66 -5.44 -17.69
CA GLY A 230 -7.33 -4.20 -17.29
C GLY A 230 -6.45 -3.23 -16.48
N SER A 231 -7.01 -2.05 -16.19
CA SER A 231 -6.40 -1.06 -15.30
C SER A 231 -6.77 -1.31 -13.83
N VAL A 232 -5.89 -0.90 -12.92
CA VAL A 232 -6.18 -0.91 -11.48
C VAL A 232 -7.11 0.25 -11.12
N SER A 233 -8.06 0.02 -10.22
CA SER A 233 -9.09 0.99 -9.86
C SER A 233 -8.76 1.82 -8.60
N ASN A 234 -8.69 1.21 -7.41
CA ASN A 234 -8.45 1.91 -6.13
C ASN A 234 -8.26 0.92 -4.96
N THR A 235 -7.92 1.46 -3.78
CA THR A 235 -7.66 0.67 -2.55
C THR A 235 -8.86 -0.18 -2.11
N VAL A 236 -10.11 0.31 -2.27
CA VAL A 236 -11.32 -0.44 -1.87
C VAL A 236 -11.51 -1.70 -2.72
N ALA A 237 -11.25 -1.61 -4.03
CA ALA A 237 -11.31 -2.77 -4.90
C ALA A 237 -10.25 -3.83 -4.56
N ALA A 238 -9.05 -3.40 -4.18
CA ALA A 238 -7.98 -4.31 -3.76
C ALA A 238 -8.35 -5.08 -2.47
N GLY A 239 -9.16 -4.50 -1.58
CA GLY A 239 -9.60 -5.18 -0.36
C GLY A 239 -10.43 -6.44 -0.61
N LYS A 240 -11.29 -6.42 -1.64
CA LYS A 240 -12.10 -7.59 -2.03
C LYS A 240 -11.24 -8.74 -2.55
N ASP A 241 -10.25 -8.40 -3.38
CA ASP A 241 -9.32 -9.37 -3.93
C ASP A 241 -8.47 -9.99 -2.79
N VAL A 242 -8.02 -9.19 -1.82
CA VAL A 242 -7.28 -9.69 -0.66
C VAL A 242 -8.14 -10.59 0.25
N TYR A 243 -9.40 -10.22 0.50
CA TYR A 243 -10.32 -11.08 1.25
C TYR A 243 -10.52 -12.42 0.55
N ALA A 244 -10.73 -12.43 -0.77
CA ALA A 244 -10.85 -13.65 -1.54
C ALA A 244 -9.57 -14.50 -1.47
N LEU A 245 -8.39 -13.89 -1.63
CA LEU A 245 -7.09 -14.58 -1.56
C LEU A 245 -6.96 -15.32 -0.23
N LEU A 246 -7.12 -14.61 0.88
CA LEU A 246 -6.96 -15.17 2.22
C LEU A 246 -8.00 -16.26 2.49
N THR A 247 -9.26 -16.04 2.08
CA THR A 247 -10.34 -17.01 2.26
C THR A 247 -10.03 -18.32 1.53
N LEU A 248 -9.63 -18.26 0.26
CA LEU A 248 -9.28 -19.44 -0.52
C LEU A 248 -7.98 -20.08 -0.02
N PHE A 249 -7.01 -19.29 0.43
CA PHE A 249 -5.74 -19.77 0.97
C PHE A 249 -5.96 -20.59 2.24
N PHE A 250 -6.75 -20.09 3.18
CA PHE A 250 -7.08 -20.80 4.41
C PHE A 250 -8.05 -21.97 4.20
N GLU A 251 -8.78 -22.02 3.09
CA GLU A 251 -9.51 -23.24 2.70
C GLU A 251 -8.55 -24.32 2.18
N GLN A 252 -7.54 -23.94 1.38
CA GLN A 252 -6.53 -24.86 0.88
C GLN A 252 -5.63 -25.40 2.00
N PHE A 253 -5.31 -24.53 2.96
CA PHE A 253 -4.40 -24.80 4.07
C PHE A 253 -5.09 -24.58 5.42
N PRO A 254 -6.06 -25.45 5.78
CA PRO A 254 -6.83 -25.31 7.01
C PRO A 254 -5.98 -25.38 8.28
N GLU A 255 -4.77 -25.97 8.21
CA GLU A 255 -3.81 -25.96 9.32
C GLU A 255 -3.42 -24.54 9.77
N TYR A 256 -3.44 -23.57 8.87
CA TYR A 256 -3.11 -22.17 9.16
C TYR A 256 -4.34 -21.33 9.52
N ALA A 257 -5.55 -21.75 9.11
CA ALA A 257 -6.80 -21.00 9.31
C ALA A 257 -7.15 -20.79 10.79
N HIS A 258 -6.68 -21.68 11.66
CA HIS A 258 -6.91 -21.62 13.10
C HIS A 258 -5.88 -20.79 13.87
N GLN A 259 -4.75 -20.47 13.23
CA GLN A 259 -3.68 -19.69 13.85
C GLN A 259 -4.08 -18.22 13.95
N ASP A 260 -3.39 -17.48 14.80
CA ASP A 260 -3.55 -16.03 14.84
C ASP A 260 -3.04 -15.43 13.53
N PHE A 261 -3.86 -14.61 12.89
CA PHE A 261 -3.53 -13.97 11.61
C PHE A 261 -3.34 -12.47 11.79
N HIS A 262 -2.27 -11.92 11.24
CA HIS A 262 -1.95 -10.51 11.34
C HIS A 262 -1.72 -9.93 9.94
N ILE A 263 -2.04 -8.65 9.77
CA ILE A 263 -1.68 -7.91 8.55
C ILE A 263 -0.64 -6.87 8.92
N ALA A 264 0.48 -6.92 8.22
CA ALA A 264 1.58 -6.00 8.37
C ALA A 264 1.97 -5.39 7.02
N GLY A 265 2.53 -4.20 7.06
CA GLY A 265 3.04 -3.56 5.86
C GLY A 265 3.57 -2.18 6.13
N GLU A 266 4.02 -1.53 5.06
CA GLU A 266 4.68 -0.24 5.16
C GLU A 266 4.23 0.80 4.13
N SER A 267 4.55 2.07 4.38
CA SER A 267 4.39 3.15 3.41
C SER A 267 2.91 3.34 3.01
N TYR A 268 2.59 3.24 1.72
CA TYR A 268 1.21 3.28 1.24
C TYR A 268 0.33 2.11 1.74
N ALA A 269 0.91 1.08 2.36
CA ALA A 269 0.12 0.10 3.10
C ALA A 269 -0.61 0.71 4.32
N GLY A 270 -0.25 1.92 4.75
CA GLY A 270 -1.05 2.72 5.66
C GLY A 270 -2.45 3.10 5.14
N HIS A 271 -2.67 3.07 3.82
CA HIS A 271 -3.99 3.12 3.18
C HIS A 271 -4.61 1.73 3.05
N TYR A 272 -3.81 0.75 2.63
CA TYR A 272 -4.28 -0.61 2.35
C TYR A 272 -4.80 -1.33 3.59
N ILE A 273 -4.01 -1.33 4.67
CA ILE A 273 -4.24 -2.17 5.84
C ILE A 273 -5.57 -1.83 6.52
N PRO A 274 -5.93 -0.57 6.81
CA PRO A 274 -7.23 -0.25 7.38
C PRO A 274 -8.39 -0.68 6.48
N VAL A 275 -8.26 -0.52 5.17
CA VAL A 275 -9.32 -0.89 4.21
C VAL A 275 -9.48 -2.41 4.12
N PHE A 276 -8.37 -3.15 4.06
CA PHE A 276 -8.40 -4.61 3.95
C PHE A 276 -8.91 -5.26 5.24
N ALA A 277 -8.49 -4.74 6.39
CA ALA A 277 -9.00 -5.19 7.67
C ALA A 277 -10.50 -4.91 7.82
N ALA A 278 -10.98 -3.72 7.42
CA ALA A 278 -12.40 -3.39 7.43
C ALA A 278 -13.21 -4.31 6.52
N GLU A 279 -12.71 -4.63 5.31
CA GLU A 279 -13.35 -5.60 4.42
C GLU A 279 -13.46 -6.98 5.09
N ILE A 280 -12.37 -7.53 5.63
CA ILE A 280 -12.39 -8.81 6.36
C ILE A 280 -13.38 -8.78 7.53
N MET A 281 -13.41 -7.68 8.29
CA MET A 281 -14.29 -7.56 9.45
C MET A 281 -15.77 -7.39 9.07
N SER A 282 -16.06 -6.90 7.86
CA SER A 282 -17.44 -6.80 7.35
C SER A 282 -18.12 -8.16 7.13
N HIS A 283 -17.33 -9.22 6.93
CA HIS A 283 -17.81 -10.60 6.76
C HIS A 283 -17.95 -11.28 8.11
N LYS A 284 -19.18 -11.67 8.49
CA LYS A 284 -19.44 -12.29 9.80
C LYS A 284 -18.96 -13.74 9.82
N LYS A 285 -19.18 -14.46 8.72
CA LYS A 285 -18.72 -15.83 8.54
C LYS A 285 -17.50 -15.85 7.64
N LYS A 286 -16.35 -16.00 8.26
CA LYS A 286 -15.04 -16.04 7.61
C LYS A 286 -14.18 -17.11 8.25
N ASN A 287 -13.22 -17.64 7.50
CA ASN A 287 -12.20 -18.57 7.97
C ASN A 287 -10.85 -17.86 8.25
N ILE A 288 -10.89 -16.55 8.51
CA ILE A 288 -9.72 -15.71 8.78
C ILE A 288 -9.79 -15.27 10.24
N ASN A 289 -8.83 -15.70 11.06
CA ASN A 289 -8.70 -15.34 12.47
C ASN A 289 -7.83 -14.08 12.65
N LEU A 290 -8.29 -12.94 12.10
CA LEU A 290 -7.56 -11.67 12.16
C LEU A 290 -7.44 -11.17 13.61
N LYS A 291 -6.20 -11.03 14.10
CA LYS A 291 -5.87 -10.68 15.48
C LYS A 291 -5.27 -9.31 15.68
N SER A 292 -4.53 -8.77 14.70
CA SER A 292 -3.94 -7.45 14.86
C SER A 292 -3.46 -6.86 13.54
N LEU A 293 -3.15 -5.56 13.56
CA LEU A 293 -2.59 -4.82 12.42
C LEU A 293 -1.26 -4.16 12.80
N MET A 294 -0.31 -4.11 11.87
CA MET A 294 0.98 -3.41 12.00
C MET A 294 1.25 -2.52 10.79
N ILE A 295 1.40 -1.21 10.99
CA ILE A 295 1.65 -0.24 9.92
C ILE A 295 2.99 0.45 10.19
N GLY A 296 3.98 0.16 9.36
CA GLY A 296 5.32 0.74 9.39
C GLY A 296 5.44 1.96 8.51
N ASN A 297 5.94 3.08 9.04
CA ASN A 297 6.22 4.29 8.25
C ASN A 297 5.07 4.60 7.28
N GLY A 298 3.83 4.59 7.78
CA GLY A 298 2.64 4.62 6.94
C GLY A 298 2.25 6.03 6.53
N LEU A 299 1.62 6.16 5.36
CA LEU A 299 0.71 7.28 5.06
C LEU A 299 -0.71 6.78 5.37
N THR A 300 -1.43 7.42 6.28
CA THR A 300 -2.76 6.97 6.76
C THR A 300 -3.72 8.16 6.96
N ASP A 301 -3.24 9.23 7.59
CA ASP A 301 -3.95 10.50 7.75
C ASP A 301 -3.14 11.64 7.11
N GLY A 302 -3.32 11.81 5.80
CA GLY A 302 -2.65 12.86 5.04
C GLY A 302 -2.89 14.27 5.60
N LEU A 303 -4.05 14.56 6.19
CA LEU A 303 -4.31 15.90 6.71
C LEU A 303 -3.37 16.24 7.87
N THR A 304 -3.27 15.36 8.87
CA THR A 304 -2.37 15.59 10.00
C THR A 304 -0.90 15.39 9.60
N GLN A 305 -0.58 14.37 8.82
CA GLN A 305 0.82 14.02 8.53
C GLN A 305 1.55 15.07 7.69
N TYR A 306 0.86 15.78 6.77
CA TYR A 306 1.50 16.75 5.88
C TYR A 306 2.04 17.99 6.62
N GLU A 307 1.53 18.31 7.81
CA GLU A 307 2.09 19.36 8.68
C GLU A 307 3.54 19.07 9.09
N TYR A 308 3.93 17.79 9.11
CA TYR A 308 5.19 17.34 9.68
C TYR A 308 6.34 17.20 8.68
N TYR A 309 6.11 17.44 7.38
CA TYR A 309 7.21 17.49 6.41
C TYR A 309 8.18 18.62 6.70
N ARG A 310 7.67 19.80 7.04
CA ARG A 310 8.51 20.97 7.35
C ARG A 310 9.38 20.74 8.59
N PRO A 311 8.86 20.40 9.79
CA PRO A 311 9.70 20.18 10.96
C PRO A 311 10.70 19.03 10.74
N MET A 312 10.30 17.94 10.04
CA MET A 312 11.21 16.85 9.73
C MET A 312 12.40 17.31 8.87
N ALA A 313 12.15 18.04 7.78
CA ALA A 313 13.20 18.50 6.86
C ALA A 313 14.04 19.67 7.41
N CYS A 314 13.52 20.41 8.39
CA CYS A 314 14.10 21.65 8.92
C CYS A 314 14.75 21.48 10.31
N GLY A 315 15.08 20.25 10.69
CA GLY A 315 15.95 19.97 11.85
C GLY A 315 15.24 19.72 13.18
N GLU A 316 13.92 19.51 13.16
CA GLU A 316 13.10 19.30 14.37
C GLU A 316 12.69 17.83 14.55
N GLY A 317 13.04 16.95 13.59
CA GLY A 317 12.74 15.51 13.62
C GLY A 317 13.76 14.63 14.33
N GLY A 318 14.81 15.21 14.92
CA GLY A 318 15.90 14.47 15.59
C GLY A 318 17.18 14.31 14.75
N TRP A 319 17.14 14.74 13.48
CA TRP A 319 18.29 14.82 12.58
C TRP A 319 18.52 16.27 12.15
N PRO A 320 19.75 16.65 11.73
CA PRO A 320 20.04 18.01 11.25
C PRO A 320 19.16 18.42 10.08
N ALA A 321 18.92 19.74 9.94
CA ALA A 321 18.15 20.28 8.82
C ALA A 321 18.80 19.91 7.47
N VAL A 322 17.97 19.44 6.55
CA VAL A 322 18.33 19.16 5.15
C VAL A 322 18.04 20.38 4.27
N LEU A 323 16.98 21.11 4.60
CA LEU A 323 16.55 22.31 3.88
C LEU A 323 17.12 23.59 4.47
N ASP A 324 17.32 24.60 3.61
CA ASP A 324 17.65 25.94 4.04
C ASP A 324 16.43 26.69 4.60
N SER A 325 16.67 27.78 5.33
CA SER A 325 15.60 28.54 5.98
C SER A 325 14.60 29.12 4.99
N GLN A 326 15.01 29.42 3.76
CA GLN A 326 14.14 29.95 2.72
C GLN A 326 13.15 28.89 2.23
N SER A 327 13.62 27.65 2.02
CA SER A 327 12.80 26.50 1.65
C SER A 327 11.83 26.14 2.76
N CYS A 328 12.29 26.15 4.03
CA CYS A 328 11.43 25.95 5.19
C CYS A 328 10.31 27.00 5.26
N GLN A 329 10.62 28.29 5.06
CA GLN A 329 9.62 29.35 5.03
C GLN A 329 8.64 29.21 3.86
N ALA A 330 9.09 28.74 2.70
CA ALA A 330 8.22 28.48 1.56
C ALA A 330 7.22 27.35 1.86
N MET A 331 7.64 26.30 2.56
CA MET A 331 6.74 25.24 3.04
C MET A 331 5.70 25.79 4.02
N ASP A 332 6.13 26.61 4.99
CA ASP A 332 5.22 27.26 5.95
C ASP A 332 4.14 28.11 5.24
N ASN A 333 4.52 28.82 4.17
CA ASN A 333 3.58 29.63 3.39
C ASN A 333 2.59 28.80 2.56
N ALA A 334 3.01 27.62 2.09
CA ALA A 334 2.17 26.75 1.25
C ALA A 334 1.26 25.83 2.06
N LEU A 335 1.63 25.53 3.31
CA LEU A 335 0.94 24.57 4.16
C LEU A 335 -0.56 24.86 4.34
N PRO A 336 -1.02 26.09 4.66
CA PRO A 336 -2.45 26.37 4.84
C PRO A 336 -3.30 26.04 3.61
N ARG A 337 -2.78 26.30 2.40
CA ARG A 337 -3.46 25.96 1.15
C ARG A 337 -3.50 24.45 0.94
N CYS A 338 -2.39 23.77 1.19
CA CYS A 338 -2.34 22.31 1.11
C CYS A 338 -3.37 21.65 2.04
N LEU A 339 -3.38 22.00 3.33
CA LEU A 339 -4.31 21.42 4.31
C LEU A 339 -5.77 21.70 3.94
N SER A 340 -6.09 22.90 3.46
CA SER A 340 -7.44 23.22 2.97
C SER A 340 -7.87 22.34 1.78
N LEU A 341 -6.94 22.02 0.87
CA LEU A 341 -7.24 21.13 -0.26
C LEU A 341 -7.45 19.69 0.21
N ILE A 342 -6.64 19.20 1.15
CA ILE A 342 -6.82 17.87 1.75
C ILE A 342 -8.16 17.80 2.48
N GLN A 343 -8.53 18.82 3.26
CA GLN A 343 -9.83 18.87 3.94
C GLN A 343 -11.00 18.79 2.93
N ASN A 344 -10.93 19.54 1.83
CA ASN A 344 -11.96 19.45 0.78
C ASN A 344 -12.05 18.06 0.15
N CYS A 345 -10.92 17.36 0.02
CA CYS A 345 -10.91 15.95 -0.38
C CYS A 345 -11.53 15.05 0.68
N TYR A 346 -11.25 15.27 1.97
CA TYR A 346 -11.84 14.50 3.07
C TYR A 346 -13.36 14.67 3.18
N ASP A 347 -13.87 15.84 2.80
CA ASP A 347 -15.30 16.16 2.90
C ASP A 347 -16.10 15.64 1.70
N SER A 348 -15.48 15.58 0.51
CA SER A 348 -16.17 15.19 -0.73
C SER A 348 -15.79 13.82 -1.27
N GLU A 349 -14.61 13.32 -0.92
CA GLU A 349 -13.95 12.12 -1.44
C GLU A 349 -13.95 12.02 -2.98
N SER A 350 -14.09 13.18 -3.65
CA SER A 350 -14.19 13.29 -5.08
C SER A 350 -12.82 13.41 -5.72
N VAL A 351 -12.61 12.69 -6.83
CA VAL A 351 -11.43 12.82 -7.69
C VAL A 351 -11.10 14.29 -7.98
N TRP A 352 -12.11 15.14 -8.23
CA TRP A 352 -11.93 16.57 -8.55
C TRP A 352 -11.35 17.41 -7.43
N SER A 353 -11.44 16.95 -6.19
CA SER A 353 -10.85 17.62 -5.02
C SER A 353 -9.53 16.95 -4.58
N CYS A 354 -9.49 15.62 -4.66
CA CYS A 354 -8.39 14.81 -4.15
C CYS A 354 -7.15 14.83 -5.06
N VAL A 355 -7.32 14.85 -6.39
CA VAL A 355 -6.20 14.94 -7.32
C VAL A 355 -5.48 16.29 -7.20
N PRO A 356 -6.17 17.45 -7.24
CA PRO A 356 -5.51 18.74 -7.03
C PRO A 356 -4.82 18.85 -5.66
N ALA A 357 -5.44 18.31 -4.60
CA ALA A 357 -4.82 18.24 -3.27
C ALA A 357 -3.49 17.49 -3.31
N SER A 358 -3.48 16.29 -3.91
CA SER A 358 -2.29 15.46 -4.06
C SER A 358 -1.17 16.20 -4.78
N ILE A 359 -1.47 16.79 -5.94
CA ILE A 359 -0.48 17.45 -6.80
C ILE A 359 0.07 18.71 -6.14
N TYR A 360 -0.80 19.56 -5.59
CA TYR A 360 -0.38 20.80 -4.91
C TYR A 360 0.50 20.48 -3.70
N CYS A 361 0.03 19.61 -2.81
CA CYS A 361 0.72 19.28 -1.57
C CYS A 361 2.06 18.59 -1.82
N ASN A 362 2.15 17.63 -2.75
CA ASN A 362 3.40 16.95 -3.06
C ASN A 362 4.44 17.93 -3.65
N ASN A 363 4.02 18.80 -4.57
CA ASN A 363 4.92 19.82 -5.13
C ASN A 363 5.36 20.86 -4.09
N ALA A 364 4.47 21.26 -3.18
CA ALA A 364 4.75 22.28 -2.19
C ALA A 364 5.63 21.76 -1.03
N LEU A 365 5.38 20.53 -0.57
CA LEU A 365 5.91 20.04 0.72
C LEU A 365 6.91 18.88 0.58
N LEU A 366 6.86 18.09 -0.50
CA LEU A 366 7.84 17.01 -0.75
C LEU A 366 8.93 17.45 -1.72
N ALA A 367 8.57 18.13 -2.81
CA ALA A 367 9.52 18.47 -3.86
C ALA A 367 10.70 19.35 -3.40
N PRO A 368 10.59 20.28 -2.43
CA PRO A 368 11.76 21.00 -1.91
C PRO A 368 12.84 20.04 -1.39
N TYR A 369 12.43 19.03 -0.61
CA TYR A 369 13.35 18.02 -0.09
C TYR A 369 13.94 17.17 -1.22
N GLN A 370 13.12 16.68 -2.15
CA GLN A 370 13.57 15.86 -3.28
C GLN A 370 14.62 16.56 -4.15
N ARG A 371 14.46 17.88 -4.38
CA ARG A 371 15.41 18.69 -5.17
C ARG A 371 16.81 18.77 -4.55
N THR A 372 16.97 18.48 -3.26
CA THR A 372 18.30 18.44 -2.61
C THR A 372 19.12 17.20 -2.96
N GLY A 373 18.50 16.20 -3.61
CA GLY A 373 19.08 14.89 -3.85
C GLY A 373 19.25 14.04 -2.58
N GLN A 374 18.70 14.47 -1.44
CA GLN A 374 18.65 13.65 -0.23
C GLN A 374 17.72 12.45 -0.44
N ASN A 375 18.04 11.31 0.17
CA ASN A 375 17.16 10.15 0.13
C ASN A 375 15.87 10.47 0.89
N VAL A 376 14.71 10.31 0.24
CA VAL A 376 13.39 10.55 0.86
C VAL A 376 13.05 9.50 1.91
N TYR A 377 13.72 8.35 1.86
CA TYR A 377 13.54 7.23 2.77
C TYR A 377 14.51 7.24 3.95
N ASP A 378 15.57 8.07 3.89
CA ASP A 378 16.55 8.20 4.95
C ASP A 378 17.25 9.57 4.91
N VAL A 379 16.93 10.42 5.89
CA VAL A 379 17.51 11.77 6.01
C VAL A 379 19.02 11.78 6.23
N ARG A 380 19.63 10.65 6.61
CA ARG A 380 21.07 10.56 6.89
C ARG A 380 21.93 10.49 5.63
N GLY A 381 21.35 10.10 4.49
CA GLY A 381 22.08 9.80 3.25
C GLY A 381 21.53 10.47 1.99
N LYS A 382 22.40 10.64 0.99
CA LYS A 382 21.98 11.04 -0.36
C LYS A 382 21.30 9.88 -1.07
N CYS A 383 20.45 10.19 -2.04
CA CYS A 383 19.88 9.17 -2.91
C CYS A 383 21.00 8.65 -3.85
N GLU A 384 21.45 7.42 -3.63
CA GLU A 384 22.58 6.85 -4.38
C GLU A 384 22.17 6.35 -5.77
N ASP A 385 20.95 5.81 -5.89
CA ASP A 385 20.43 5.23 -7.12
C ASP A 385 18.96 5.62 -7.36
N SER A 386 18.73 6.74 -8.02
CA SER A 386 17.38 7.22 -8.32
C SER A 386 16.58 6.30 -9.24
N SER A 387 17.23 5.38 -9.97
CA SER A 387 16.54 4.40 -10.80
C SER A 387 15.95 3.23 -10.01
N ASN A 388 16.43 3.04 -8.78
CA ASN A 388 16.06 1.94 -7.88
C ASN A 388 15.61 2.48 -6.51
N LEU A 389 14.78 3.52 -6.50
CA LEU A 389 14.24 4.12 -5.27
C LEU A 389 15.32 4.47 -4.21
N CYS A 390 16.49 4.92 -4.66
CA CYS A 390 17.67 5.21 -3.84
C CYS A 390 18.41 4.00 -3.25
N TYR A 391 18.02 2.76 -3.56
CA TYR A 391 18.62 1.51 -3.07
C TYR A 391 19.00 0.57 -4.22
N SER A 392 20.29 0.47 -4.54
CA SER A 392 20.78 -0.37 -5.66
C SER A 392 20.45 -1.86 -5.51
N GLU A 393 20.17 -2.31 -4.30
CA GLU A 393 19.70 -3.67 -3.99
C GLU A 393 18.43 -4.04 -4.76
N LEU A 394 17.51 -3.09 -5.02
CA LEU A 394 16.33 -3.37 -5.83
C LEU A 394 16.69 -3.78 -7.26
N GLY A 395 17.78 -3.24 -7.80
CA GLY A 395 18.32 -3.65 -9.09
C GLY A 395 18.89 -5.07 -9.08
N TYR A 396 19.46 -5.51 -7.95
CA TYR A 396 19.93 -6.90 -7.79
C TYR A 396 18.78 -7.87 -7.64
N ILE A 397 17.77 -7.49 -6.84
CA ILE A 397 16.53 -8.23 -6.64
C ILE A 397 15.82 -8.43 -7.98
N SER A 398 15.65 -7.36 -8.76
CA SER A 398 15.02 -7.45 -10.08
C SER A 398 15.79 -8.39 -11.01
N LYS A 399 17.13 -8.32 -11.04
CA LYS A 399 17.94 -9.24 -11.87
C LYS A 399 17.73 -10.70 -11.51
N TRP A 400 17.74 -11.04 -10.22
CA TRP A 400 17.56 -12.42 -9.76
C TRP A 400 16.14 -12.93 -10.03
N LEU A 401 15.12 -12.11 -9.75
CA LEU A 401 13.72 -12.43 -10.03
C LEU A 401 13.40 -12.55 -11.52
N ASN A 402 14.24 -11.99 -12.39
CA ASN A 402 14.12 -12.18 -13.84
C ASN A 402 14.90 -13.40 -14.37
N GLU A 403 15.58 -14.18 -13.51
CA GLU A 403 16.20 -15.43 -13.95
C GLU A 403 15.12 -16.47 -14.31
N GLU A 404 15.27 -17.12 -15.47
CA GLU A 404 14.29 -18.10 -15.98
C GLU A 404 14.05 -19.25 -15.00
N SER A 405 15.10 -19.72 -14.32
CA SER A 405 15.01 -20.76 -13.28
C SER A 405 14.13 -20.32 -12.11
N VAL A 406 14.26 -19.06 -11.68
CA VAL A 406 13.48 -18.49 -10.58
C VAL A 406 12.01 -18.37 -11.00
N MET A 407 11.76 -17.73 -12.13
CA MET A 407 10.40 -17.56 -12.66
C MET A 407 9.70 -18.91 -12.89
N LYS A 408 10.42 -19.91 -13.39
CA LYS A 408 9.88 -21.25 -13.60
C LYS A 408 9.55 -21.97 -12.29
N ALA A 409 10.44 -21.90 -11.30
CA ALA A 409 10.23 -22.53 -10.00
C ALA A 409 8.99 -21.95 -9.30
N LEU A 410 8.78 -20.64 -9.42
CA LEU A 410 7.65 -19.92 -8.82
C LEU A 410 6.35 -19.99 -9.63
N GLY A 411 6.38 -20.56 -10.83
CA GLY A 411 5.20 -20.64 -11.70
C GLY A 411 4.78 -19.28 -12.28
N VAL A 412 5.71 -18.35 -12.44
CA VAL A 412 5.45 -17.00 -12.93
C VAL A 412 4.89 -17.02 -14.35
N GLU A 413 3.92 -16.13 -14.60
CA GLU A 413 3.19 -16.02 -15.86
C GLU A 413 3.48 -14.71 -16.62
N VAL A 414 4.15 -13.74 -16.00
CA VAL A 414 4.58 -12.50 -16.65
C VAL A 414 5.94 -12.66 -17.32
N SER A 415 6.26 -11.82 -18.31
CA SER A 415 7.54 -11.91 -19.04
C SER A 415 8.73 -11.28 -18.32
N GLY A 416 8.50 -10.57 -17.22
CA GLY A 416 9.55 -9.96 -16.43
C GLY A 416 9.04 -9.35 -15.13
N TYR A 417 9.95 -9.00 -14.23
CA TYR A 417 9.69 -8.41 -12.92
C TYR A 417 10.28 -7.01 -12.84
N ASP A 418 9.55 -6.10 -12.20
CA ASP A 418 10.02 -4.79 -11.78
C ASP A 418 9.58 -4.58 -10.32
N SER A 419 10.43 -3.97 -9.50
CA SER A 419 10.15 -3.76 -8.08
C SER A 419 8.97 -2.82 -7.86
N CYS A 420 8.81 -1.81 -8.71
CA CYS A 420 7.66 -0.92 -8.68
C CYS A 420 7.16 -0.58 -10.08
N ASN A 421 5.84 -0.48 -10.22
CA ASN A 421 5.17 -0.02 -11.42
C ASN A 421 4.68 1.41 -11.23
N PHE A 422 5.43 2.39 -11.76
CA PHE A 422 5.09 3.80 -11.62
C PHE A 422 3.82 4.21 -12.39
N ASP A 423 3.36 3.44 -13.37
CA ASP A 423 2.06 3.69 -13.99
C ASP A 423 0.92 3.41 -12.99
N ILE A 424 1.07 2.40 -12.13
CA ILE A 424 0.10 2.13 -11.05
C ILE A 424 0.14 3.24 -10.01
N ASN A 425 1.33 3.68 -9.61
CA ASN A 425 1.49 4.84 -8.71
C ASN A 425 0.72 6.06 -9.23
N ARG A 426 0.92 6.37 -10.52
CA ARG A 426 0.24 7.46 -11.22
C ARG A 426 -1.27 7.26 -11.28
N ASN A 427 -1.75 6.04 -11.58
CA ASN A 427 -3.17 5.74 -11.64
C ASN A 427 -3.87 5.95 -10.29
N PHE A 428 -3.28 5.51 -9.18
CA PHE A 428 -3.82 5.74 -7.83
C PHE A 428 -3.92 7.23 -7.50
N LEU A 429 -2.88 7.99 -7.84
CA LEU A 429 -2.87 9.44 -7.67
C LEU A 429 -4.02 10.09 -8.44
N PHE A 430 -4.20 9.75 -9.73
CA PHE A 430 -5.27 10.32 -10.55
C PHE A 430 -6.68 9.78 -10.26
N GLN A 431 -6.81 8.72 -9.46
CA GLN A 431 -8.07 8.29 -8.87
C GLN A 431 -8.36 9.00 -7.52
N GLY A 432 -7.49 9.94 -7.13
CA GLY A 432 -7.62 10.71 -5.90
C GLY A 432 -7.39 9.89 -4.64
N ASP A 433 -6.77 8.71 -4.74
CA ASP A 433 -6.67 7.75 -3.63
C ASP A 433 -5.71 8.23 -2.54
N TRP A 434 -4.65 8.95 -2.94
CA TRP A 434 -3.57 9.42 -2.06
C TRP A 434 -4.08 10.25 -0.88
N MET A 435 -5.04 11.14 -1.11
CA MET A 435 -5.56 12.08 -0.11
C MET A 435 -6.90 11.63 0.50
N LYS A 436 -7.30 10.35 0.38
CA LYS A 436 -8.54 9.88 1.01
C LYS A 436 -8.36 9.66 2.52
N PRO A 437 -9.45 9.84 3.31
CA PRO A 437 -9.39 9.77 4.77
C PRO A 437 -9.49 8.33 5.32
N TYR A 438 -8.59 7.43 4.89
CA TYR A 438 -8.65 6.03 5.30
C TYR A 438 -8.39 5.80 6.80
N HIS A 439 -7.75 6.75 7.49
CA HIS A 439 -7.64 6.75 8.95
C HIS A 439 -9.00 6.65 9.68
N ARG A 440 -10.10 7.07 9.04
CA ARG A 440 -11.46 6.99 9.61
C ARG A 440 -11.93 5.55 9.86
N LEU A 441 -11.28 4.55 9.27
CA LEU A 441 -11.57 3.13 9.52
C LEU A 441 -10.87 2.59 10.78
N VAL A 442 -9.81 3.25 11.24
CA VAL A 442 -8.97 2.78 12.35
C VAL A 442 -9.73 2.71 13.70
N PRO A 443 -10.63 3.64 14.06
CA PRO A 443 -11.37 3.56 15.32
C PRO A 443 -12.20 2.28 15.49
N ASP A 444 -12.91 1.85 14.43
CA ASP A 444 -13.69 0.62 14.45
C ASP A 444 -12.77 -0.62 14.54
N LEU A 445 -11.60 -0.56 13.92
CA LEU A 445 -10.60 -1.62 14.02
C LEU A 445 -9.99 -1.71 15.43
N ILE A 446 -9.67 -0.57 16.07
CA ILE A 446 -9.19 -0.54 17.47
C ILE A 446 -10.23 -1.16 18.41
N ALA A 447 -11.53 -1.00 18.14
CA ALA A 447 -12.59 -1.61 18.96
C ALA A 447 -12.58 -3.15 18.91
N GLU A 448 -12.08 -3.73 17.82
CA GLU A 448 -12.09 -5.18 17.57
C GLU A 448 -10.73 -5.85 17.81
N MET A 449 -9.62 -5.13 17.59
CA MET A 449 -8.27 -5.71 17.64
C MET A 449 -7.16 -4.69 17.95
N PRO A 450 -6.00 -5.15 18.46
CA PRO A 450 -4.78 -4.35 18.56
C PRO A 450 -4.28 -3.82 17.22
N VAL A 451 -3.91 -2.53 17.19
CA VAL A 451 -3.32 -1.84 16.04
C VAL A 451 -2.01 -1.16 16.47
N LEU A 452 -0.92 -1.54 15.80
CA LEU A 452 0.41 -0.96 15.97
C LEU A 452 0.74 -0.03 14.81
N ILE A 453 1.08 1.20 15.12
CA ILE A 453 1.76 2.13 14.21
C ILE A 453 3.22 2.22 14.64
N TYR A 454 4.16 1.87 13.77
CA TYR A 454 5.58 2.03 14.05
C TYR A 454 6.25 2.88 12.97
N ALA A 455 7.26 3.67 13.34
CA ALA A 455 7.97 4.51 12.39
C ALA A 455 9.45 4.65 12.75
N GLY A 456 10.32 4.45 11.76
CA GLY A 456 11.73 4.78 11.83
C GLY A 456 11.95 6.30 11.92
N ASP A 457 12.81 6.75 12.83
CA ASP A 457 13.02 8.17 13.08
C ASP A 457 13.96 8.90 12.12
N ALA A 458 14.52 8.19 11.13
CA ALA A 458 15.31 8.75 10.04
C ALA A 458 14.52 8.85 8.72
N ASP A 459 13.28 8.38 8.65
CA ASP A 459 12.44 8.51 7.45
C ASP A 459 11.89 9.93 7.29
N PHE A 460 11.95 10.48 6.07
CA PHE A 460 11.32 11.76 5.73
C PHE A 460 9.90 11.57 5.20
N ILE A 461 9.70 10.68 4.22
CA ILE A 461 8.48 10.63 3.41
C ILE A 461 7.26 10.17 4.23
N CYS A 462 7.45 9.30 5.22
CA CYS A 462 6.41 8.89 6.16
C CYS A 462 6.92 9.00 7.61
N ASN A 463 7.50 10.16 7.89
CA ASN A 463 8.21 10.46 9.13
C ASN A 463 7.44 10.13 10.43
N TRP A 464 8.22 9.81 11.47
CA TRP A 464 7.70 9.44 12.78
C TRP A 464 6.93 10.57 13.48
N LEU A 465 7.24 11.84 13.19
CA LEU A 465 6.53 12.99 13.78
C LEU A 465 5.06 13.00 13.32
N GLY A 466 4.83 12.88 12.01
CA GLY A 466 3.50 12.80 11.43
C GLY A 466 2.76 11.55 11.88
N ASN A 467 3.43 10.40 11.90
CA ASN A 467 2.84 9.14 12.35
C ASN A 467 2.40 9.18 13.83
N LYS A 468 3.21 9.81 14.69
CA LYS A 468 2.85 10.06 16.09
C LYS A 468 1.67 11.01 16.20
N ALA A 469 1.69 12.10 15.44
CA ALA A 469 0.70 13.16 15.55
C ALA A 469 -0.71 12.68 15.19
N TRP A 470 -0.87 11.97 14.07
CA TRP A 470 -2.20 11.45 13.72
C TRP A 470 -2.66 10.37 14.70
N SER A 471 -1.73 9.55 15.21
CA SER A 471 -2.05 8.55 16.24
C SER A 471 -2.57 9.21 17.53
N GLU A 472 -2.02 10.35 17.93
CA GLU A 472 -2.47 11.11 19.11
C GLU A 472 -3.76 11.91 18.86
N ALA A 473 -4.02 12.31 17.61
CA ALA A 473 -5.19 13.08 17.21
C ALA A 473 -6.41 12.20 16.85
N LEU A 474 -6.20 10.91 16.53
CA LEU A 474 -7.26 10.00 16.11
C LEU A 474 -8.39 9.94 17.13
N GLU A 475 -9.61 10.24 16.70
CA GLU A 475 -10.79 10.16 17.55
C GLU A 475 -11.30 8.72 17.68
N TYR A 476 -11.20 8.15 18.88
CA TYR A 476 -11.79 6.87 19.28
C TYR A 476 -12.07 6.89 20.81
N PRO A 477 -12.84 5.92 21.37
CA PRO A 477 -13.32 6.01 22.75
C PRO A 477 -12.25 6.30 23.82
N ASP A 478 -11.06 5.72 23.68
CA ASP A 478 -9.96 5.88 24.65
C ASP A 478 -8.84 6.85 24.18
N HIS A 479 -9.05 7.64 23.12
CA HIS A 479 -8.02 8.50 22.54
C HIS A 479 -7.37 9.46 23.56
N LYS A 480 -8.13 10.02 24.51
CA LYS A 480 -7.57 10.92 25.54
C LYS A 480 -6.59 10.22 26.45
N LYS A 481 -6.83 8.95 26.76
CA LYS A 481 -5.94 8.14 27.61
C LYS A 481 -4.69 7.74 26.85
N PHE A 482 -4.83 7.37 25.57
CA PHE A 482 -3.69 7.17 24.70
C PHE A 482 -2.87 8.45 24.54
N ALA A 483 -3.48 9.57 24.16
CA ALA A 483 -2.80 10.86 24.01
C ALA A 483 -2.06 11.28 25.28
N ALA A 484 -2.61 11.01 26.47
CA ALA A 484 -1.97 11.27 27.76
C ALA A 484 -0.90 10.23 28.17
N ALA A 485 -0.82 9.07 27.52
CA ALA A 485 0.16 8.04 27.85
C ALA A 485 1.60 8.51 27.53
N GLU A 486 2.52 8.19 28.44
CA GLU A 486 3.94 8.52 28.29
C GLU A 486 4.63 7.61 27.27
N MET A 487 5.54 8.17 26.48
CA MET A 487 6.50 7.39 25.68
C MET A 487 7.49 6.72 26.65
N LYS A 488 7.57 5.39 26.61
CA LYS A 488 8.50 4.60 27.41
C LYS A 488 9.63 4.07 26.54
N ASP A 489 10.80 3.84 27.13
CA ASP A 489 11.92 3.24 26.41
C ASP A 489 11.56 1.83 25.88
N LEU A 490 11.76 1.62 24.59
CA LEU A 490 11.76 0.30 23.97
C LEU A 490 13.22 -0.19 23.93
N ARG A 491 13.46 -1.36 24.55
CA ARG A 491 14.80 -1.94 24.70
C ARG A 491 14.82 -3.38 24.23
N LEU A 492 15.92 -3.81 23.61
CA LEU A 492 16.18 -5.22 23.28
C LEU A 492 16.14 -6.08 24.55
N ASP A 493 15.48 -7.24 24.50
CA ASP A 493 15.34 -8.17 25.63
C ASP A 493 14.78 -7.51 26.91
N GLY A 494 14.04 -6.39 26.76
CA GLY A 494 13.50 -5.58 27.86
C GLY A 494 14.53 -4.86 28.75
N LYS A 495 15.83 -5.18 28.67
CA LYS A 495 16.91 -4.60 29.53
C LYS A 495 18.15 -4.15 28.76
N GLY A 496 18.25 -4.47 27.49
CA GLY A 496 19.39 -4.19 26.63
C GLY A 496 19.46 -2.76 26.11
N ARG A 497 20.03 -2.61 24.91
CA ARG A 497 20.17 -1.34 24.20
C ARG A 497 18.79 -0.73 23.94
N LYS A 498 18.65 0.59 24.15
CA LYS A 498 17.46 1.34 23.74
C LYS A 498 17.40 1.34 22.21
N ILE A 499 16.35 0.74 21.66
CA ILE A 499 16.08 0.64 20.22
C ILE A 499 14.98 1.58 19.76
N GLY A 500 14.28 2.21 20.69
CA GLY A 500 13.20 3.12 20.37
C GLY A 500 12.42 3.56 21.59
N GLU A 501 11.20 3.98 21.33
CA GLU A 501 10.24 4.44 22.32
C GLU A 501 8.86 3.91 21.95
N VAL A 502 8.07 3.49 22.94
CA VAL A 502 6.74 2.93 22.75
C VAL A 502 5.73 3.65 23.62
N LYS A 503 4.55 3.89 23.07
CA LYS A 503 3.39 4.46 23.75
C LYS A 503 2.18 3.62 23.41
N SER A 504 1.47 3.15 24.43
CA SER A 504 0.38 2.18 24.27
C SER A 504 -0.72 2.45 25.28
N HIS A 505 -1.96 2.29 24.84
CA HIS A 505 -3.13 2.29 25.70
C HIS A 505 -4.27 1.46 25.07
N GLY A 506 -4.68 0.40 25.76
CA GLY A 506 -5.62 -0.57 25.21
C GLY A 506 -5.11 -1.11 23.87
N ASN A 507 -6.02 -1.25 22.91
CA ASN A 507 -5.74 -1.80 21.59
C ASN A 507 -4.94 -0.87 20.64
N PHE A 508 -4.40 0.27 21.09
CA PHE A 508 -3.66 1.18 20.22
C PHE A 508 -2.25 1.47 20.74
N THR A 509 -1.27 1.26 19.86
CA THR A 509 0.15 1.40 20.16
C THR A 509 0.87 2.18 19.06
N PHE A 510 1.72 3.13 19.48
CA PHE A 510 2.68 3.82 18.62
C PHE A 510 4.11 3.50 19.05
N MET A 511 4.99 3.21 18.09
CA MET A 511 6.42 3.00 18.30
C MET A 511 7.26 3.93 17.42
N ARG A 512 8.22 4.62 18.05
CA ARG A 512 9.32 5.27 17.35
C ARG A 512 10.54 4.35 17.40
N ILE A 513 11.07 3.97 16.24
CA ILE A 513 12.27 3.13 16.14
C ILE A 513 13.48 4.00 15.85
N HIS A 514 14.48 3.97 16.73
CA HIS A 514 15.66 4.80 16.60
C HIS A 514 16.57 4.32 15.48
N ALA A 515 17.06 5.27 14.68
CA ALA A 515 17.97 5.03 13.56
C ALA A 515 17.43 4.06 12.49
N GLY A 516 16.10 3.91 12.40
CA GLY A 516 15.42 3.29 11.27
C GLY A 516 15.02 4.35 10.25
N GLY A 517 15.24 4.10 8.95
CA GLY A 517 14.68 4.87 7.85
C GLY A 517 13.26 4.42 7.54
N HIS A 518 12.87 4.50 6.27
CA HIS A 518 11.54 4.10 5.79
C HIS A 518 11.30 2.60 5.95
N MET A 519 12.28 1.80 5.55
CA MET A 519 12.28 0.34 5.67
C MET A 519 12.95 -0.06 6.99
N VAL A 520 12.22 0.04 8.10
CA VAL A 520 12.76 -0.26 9.44
C VAL A 520 13.48 -1.62 9.52
N PRO A 521 12.98 -2.72 8.94
CA PRO A 521 13.68 -4.01 8.98
C PRO A 521 14.98 -4.04 8.16
N LEU A 522 15.16 -3.14 7.19
CA LEU A 522 16.43 -2.96 6.48
C LEU A 522 17.47 -2.30 7.40
N ASP A 523 17.12 -1.19 8.03
CA ASP A 523 18.05 -0.37 8.82
C ASP A 523 18.34 -0.89 10.23
N GLN A 524 17.32 -1.46 10.88
CA GLN A 524 17.37 -1.96 12.25
C GLN A 524 16.79 -3.39 12.34
N PRO A 525 17.38 -4.39 11.65
CA PRO A 525 16.83 -5.73 11.53
C PRO A 525 16.61 -6.42 12.90
N GLU A 526 17.60 -6.32 13.80
CA GLU A 526 17.50 -6.88 15.16
C GLU A 526 16.36 -6.24 15.97
N ALA A 527 16.24 -4.91 15.93
CA ALA A 527 15.17 -4.20 16.63
C ALA A 527 13.80 -4.51 16.02
N SER A 528 13.76 -4.68 14.70
CA SER A 528 12.56 -5.03 13.96
C SER A 528 12.01 -6.40 14.37
N LEU A 529 12.86 -7.42 14.36
CA LEU A 529 12.46 -8.76 14.78
C LEU A 529 12.05 -8.79 16.26
N GLU A 530 12.75 -8.05 17.12
CA GLU A 530 12.43 -7.95 18.56
C GLU A 530 11.00 -7.41 18.80
N PHE A 531 10.66 -6.23 18.25
CA PHE A 531 9.32 -5.68 18.50
C PHE A 531 8.24 -6.51 17.80
N PHE A 532 8.55 -7.09 16.64
CA PHE A 532 7.64 -7.97 15.91
C PHE A 532 7.25 -9.18 16.75
N ASN A 533 8.25 -9.90 17.29
CA ASN A 533 8.00 -11.08 18.14
C ASN A 533 7.21 -10.72 19.41
N ARG A 534 7.55 -9.59 20.05
CA ARG A 534 6.83 -9.12 21.25
C ARG A 534 5.40 -8.72 20.94
N TRP A 535 5.16 -8.10 19.80
CA TRP A 535 3.82 -7.76 19.33
C TRP A 535 3.00 -9.02 19.07
N LEU A 536 3.54 -10.01 18.36
CA LEU A 536 2.89 -11.29 18.11
C LEU A 536 2.60 -12.07 19.41
N SER A 537 3.42 -11.89 20.44
CA SER A 537 3.20 -12.48 21.77
C SER A 537 2.16 -11.76 22.63
N GLY A 538 1.61 -10.62 22.14
CA GLY A 538 0.57 -9.87 22.82
C GLY A 538 1.04 -8.91 23.91
N GLU A 539 2.30 -8.46 23.90
CA GLU A 539 2.84 -7.60 24.96
C GLU A 539 2.10 -6.25 25.11
N TRP A 540 1.54 -5.73 24.01
CA TRP A 540 0.86 -4.42 23.96
C TRP A 540 -0.60 -4.52 23.51
N PHE A 541 -1.26 -5.64 23.85
CA PHE A 541 -2.68 -5.86 23.59
C PHE A 541 -3.56 -5.33 24.73
#